data_AF-A0A3M1BJ20-F1
#
_entry.id   AF-A0A3M1BJ20-F1
#
_cell.length_a   1.000
_cell.length_b   1.000
_cell.length_c   1.000
_cell.angle_alpha   90.00
_cell.angle_beta   90.00
_cell.angle_gamma   90.00
#
_symmetry.space_group_name_H-M   'P 1'
#
loop_
_entity.id
_entity.type
_entity.pdbx_description
1 polymer ?
#
loop_
_entity_poly.entity_id
_entity_poly.type
_entity_poly.pdbx_seq_one_letter_code
_entity_poly.pdbx_strand_id
1 'polypeptide(L)'
;MKGVNFWSFLFASQMGGWAMVVLDMVYAGWFGLFGVFPGTKDWGWVLKHQIDATLFAIPLVLPYVWRLLPGPGLLKGIIYGVLWHIFVMIVSFVGSLGNALWFQKPMPVNAQISTFVLHAVWGGVTGFLYNPPQKEV
;
A
#
# COMPACT_ATOMS: atom_id res chain seq x y z
N MET A 1 16.13 -11.86 -1.77
CA MET A 1 15.52 -11.71 -0.42
C MET A 1 16.44 -12.15 0.73
N LYS A 2 17.79 -12.16 0.59
CA LYS A 2 18.67 -12.39 1.75
C LYS A 2 18.47 -11.26 2.78
N GLY A 3 18.32 -11.61 4.05
CA GLY A 3 18.09 -10.65 5.14
C GLY A 3 16.65 -10.14 5.27
N VAL A 4 15.66 -10.80 4.66
CA VAL A 4 14.23 -10.52 4.88
C VAL A 4 13.63 -11.62 5.76
N ASN A 5 12.83 -11.24 6.76
CA ASN A 5 12.03 -12.19 7.51
C ASN A 5 10.77 -12.52 6.69
N PHE A 6 10.82 -13.59 5.89
CA PHE A 6 9.77 -13.92 4.94
C PHE A 6 8.40 -14.09 5.60
N TRP A 7 8.32 -14.80 6.72
CA TRP A 7 7.04 -15.06 7.39
C TRP A 7 6.44 -13.80 7.99
N SER A 8 7.27 -12.95 8.60
CA SER A 8 6.80 -11.66 9.09
C SER A 8 6.39 -10.73 7.94
N PHE A 9 7.14 -10.72 6.83
CA PHE A 9 6.76 -9.97 5.63
C PHE A 9 5.40 -10.42 5.10
N LEU A 10 5.21 -11.73 4.90
CA LEU A 10 3.97 -12.27 4.35
C LEU A 10 2.79 -11.95 5.27
N PHE A 11 2.94 -12.16 6.58
CA PHE A 11 1.89 -11.80 7.54
C PHE A 11 1.57 -10.30 7.51
N ALA A 12 2.60 -9.46 7.59
CA ALA A 12 2.43 -8.01 7.62
C ALA A 12 1.78 -7.47 6.34
N SER A 13 2.17 -8.00 5.17
CA SER A 13 1.59 -7.57 3.90
C SER A 13 0.14 -8.01 3.74
N GLN A 14 -0.22 -9.22 4.20
CA GLN A 14 -1.61 -9.68 4.17
C GLN A 14 -2.50 -8.86 5.12
N MET A 15 -1.98 -8.50 6.30
CA MET A 15 -2.70 -7.60 7.22
C MET A 15 -2.83 -6.18 6.64
N GLY A 16 -1.81 -5.69 5.93
CA GLY A 16 -1.91 -4.48 5.14
C GLY A 16 -3.00 -4.56 4.06
N GLY A 17 -3.11 -5.71 3.37
CA GLY A 17 -4.18 -5.99 2.41
C GLY A 17 -5.57 -5.89 3.02
N TRP A 18 -5.77 -6.52 4.19
CA TRP A 18 -7.03 -6.42 4.92
C TRP A 18 -7.34 -5.01 5.40
N ALA A 19 -6.31 -4.26 5.84
CA ALA A 19 -6.49 -2.86 6.24
C ALA A 19 -7.02 -2.00 5.09
N MET A 20 -6.56 -2.21 3.85
CA MET A 20 -7.09 -1.54 2.67
C MET A 20 -8.56 -1.89 2.43
N VAL A 21 -8.91 -3.19 2.48
CA VAL A 21 -10.30 -3.65 2.28
C VAL A 21 -11.26 -3.07 3.32
N VAL A 22 -10.85 -3.03 4.60
CA VAL A 22 -11.65 -2.44 5.68
C VAL A 22 -11.79 -0.93 5.49
N LEU A 23 -10.72 -0.26 5.08
CA LEU A 23 -10.76 1.17 4.83
C LEU A 23 -11.71 1.52 3.67
N ASP A 24 -11.73 0.70 2.61
CA ASP A 24 -12.71 0.84 1.52
C ASP A 24 -14.15 0.69 2.01
N MET A 25 -14.42 -0.23 2.94
CA MET A 25 -15.76 -0.34 3.55
C MET A 25 -16.12 0.90 4.36
N VAL A 26 -15.16 1.47 5.09
CA VAL A 26 -15.35 2.71 5.86
C VAL A 26 -15.63 3.90 4.92
N TYR A 27 -14.94 3.98 3.78
CA TYR A 27 -15.20 5.01 2.76
C TYR A 27 -16.56 4.85 2.10
N ALA A 28 -16.97 3.62 1.81
CA ALA A 28 -18.26 3.33 1.20
C ALA A 28 -19.44 3.56 2.17
N GLY A 29 -19.25 3.27 3.46
CA GLY A 29 -20.32 3.37 4.47
C GLY A 29 -20.37 4.69 5.22
N TRP A 30 -19.28 5.09 5.87
CA TRP A 30 -19.31 6.10 6.94
C TRP A 30 -19.12 7.52 6.46
N PHE A 31 -18.26 7.71 5.47
CA PHE A 31 -17.94 9.06 4.97
C PHE A 31 -18.78 9.48 3.77
N GLY A 32 -19.66 8.60 3.25
CA GLY A 32 -20.50 8.86 2.06
C GLY A 32 -19.70 9.27 0.82
N LEU A 33 -18.38 9.09 0.89
CA LEU A 33 -17.42 9.83 0.09
C LEU A 33 -17.09 9.02 -1.17
N PHE A 34 -17.22 7.68 -1.14
CA PHE A 34 -16.78 6.82 -2.25
C PHE A 34 -17.46 5.45 -2.28
N GLY A 35 -18.65 5.34 -2.86
CA GLY A 35 -19.13 4.06 -3.42
C GLY A 35 -18.29 3.54 -4.60
N VAL A 36 -17.01 3.95 -4.69
CA VAL A 36 -16.06 3.60 -5.75
C VAL A 36 -15.40 2.26 -5.46
N PHE A 37 -15.24 1.89 -4.18
CA PHE A 37 -14.56 0.66 -3.78
C PHE A 37 -15.53 -0.31 -3.11
N PRO A 38 -15.65 -1.56 -3.61
CA PRO A 38 -16.66 -2.50 -3.15
C PRO A 38 -16.36 -3.13 -1.77
N GLY A 39 -15.17 -2.93 -1.21
CA GLY A 39 -14.76 -3.51 0.07
C GLY A 39 -14.86 -5.04 0.07
N THR A 40 -15.39 -5.63 1.13
CA THR A 40 -15.59 -7.09 1.25
C THR A 40 -16.74 -7.65 0.41
N LYS A 41 -17.54 -6.81 -0.25
CA LYS A 41 -18.67 -7.28 -1.09
C LYS A 41 -18.20 -7.91 -2.41
N ASP A 42 -16.96 -7.68 -2.80
CA ASP A 42 -16.35 -8.22 -4.01
C ASP A 42 -15.08 -9.00 -3.64
N TRP A 43 -15.14 -10.33 -3.73
CA TRP A 43 -14.00 -11.20 -3.44
C TRP A 43 -12.84 -11.04 -4.42
N GLY A 44 -13.11 -10.63 -5.67
CA GLY A 44 -12.06 -10.28 -6.64
C GLY A 44 -11.30 -9.03 -6.21
N TRP A 45 -12.01 -8.05 -5.65
CA TRP A 45 -11.41 -6.84 -5.07
C TRP A 45 -10.55 -7.15 -3.84
N VAL A 46 -11.03 -8.02 -2.94
CA VAL A 46 -10.26 -8.49 -1.79
C VAL A 46 -8.98 -9.19 -2.25
N LEU A 47 -9.09 -10.13 -3.20
CA LEU A 47 -7.93 -10.86 -3.71
C LEU A 47 -6.91 -9.91 -4.36
N LYS A 48 -7.38 -8.95 -5.14
CA LYS A 48 -6.52 -7.91 -5.72
C LYS A 48 -5.76 -7.15 -4.63
N HIS A 49 -6.42 -6.73 -3.57
CA HIS A 49 -5.77 -6.05 -2.44
C HIS A 49 -4.72 -6.93 -1.76
N GLN A 50 -4.97 -8.23 -1.59
CA GLN A 50 -3.97 -9.13 -1.00
C GLN A 50 -2.73 -9.31 -1.87
N ILE A 51 -2.93 -9.43 -3.19
CA ILE A 51 -1.84 -9.53 -4.17
C ILE A 51 -1.04 -8.23 -4.21
N ASP A 52 -1.73 -7.10 -4.42
CA ASP A 52 -1.12 -5.77 -4.53
C ASP A 52 -0.37 -5.41 -3.24
N ALA A 53 -0.99 -5.65 -2.07
CA ALA A 53 -0.34 -5.41 -0.77
C ALA A 53 0.98 -6.16 -0.63
N THR A 54 1.01 -7.41 -1.09
CA THR A 54 2.19 -8.28 -0.97
C THR A 54 3.27 -7.87 -1.95
N LEU A 55 2.92 -7.68 -3.22
CA LEU A 55 3.89 -7.29 -4.25
C LEU A 55 4.49 -5.92 -3.96
N PHE A 56 3.66 -4.95 -3.59
CA PHE A 56 4.11 -3.57 -3.38
C PHE A 56 4.80 -3.35 -2.03
N ALA A 57 4.69 -4.30 -1.09
CA ALA A 57 5.43 -4.25 0.17
C ALA A 57 6.86 -4.82 0.03
N ILE A 58 7.19 -5.51 -1.07
CA ILE A 58 8.52 -6.10 -1.28
C ILE A 58 9.64 -5.06 -1.10
N PRO A 59 9.59 -3.86 -1.73
CA PRO A 59 10.66 -2.88 -1.57
C PRO A 59 10.82 -2.39 -0.13
N LEU A 60 9.74 -2.21 0.62
CA LEU A 60 9.77 -1.77 2.02
C LEU A 60 10.61 -2.70 2.90
N VAL A 61 10.42 -4.02 2.74
CA VAL A 61 11.07 -5.03 3.60
C VAL A 61 12.52 -5.32 3.20
N LEU A 62 12.99 -4.80 2.07
CA LEU A 62 14.40 -4.94 1.67
C LEU A 62 15.30 -4.29 2.73
N PRO A 63 16.35 -4.98 3.21
CA PRO A 63 17.19 -4.46 4.30
C PRO A 63 17.79 -3.08 4.03
N TYR A 64 18.12 -2.79 2.77
CA TYR A 64 18.64 -1.49 2.37
C TYR A 64 17.59 -0.39 2.56
N VAL A 65 16.38 -0.57 2.02
CA VAL A 65 15.27 0.40 2.12
C VAL A 65 14.82 0.55 3.58
N TRP A 66 14.61 -0.55 4.29
CA TRP A 66 14.18 -0.55 5.68
C TRP A 66 15.14 0.24 6.58
N ARG A 67 16.45 0.15 6.34
CA ARG A 67 17.47 0.90 7.10
C ARG A 67 17.54 2.38 6.76
N LEU A 68 17.20 2.77 5.53
CA LEU A 68 17.19 4.18 5.10
C LEU A 68 16.01 4.96 5.67
N LEU A 69 14.85 4.31 5.85
CA LEU A 69 13.68 4.98 6.38
C LEU A 69 13.86 5.32 7.87
N PRO A 70 13.54 6.55 8.33
CA PRO A 70 13.73 6.92 9.73
C PRO A 70 12.62 6.38 10.64
N GLY A 71 12.93 6.28 11.93
CA GLY A 71 11.95 6.00 12.99
C GLY A 71 11.55 4.53 13.18
N PRO A 72 10.51 4.26 13.99
CA PRO A 72 10.00 2.92 14.26
C PRO A 72 9.21 2.34 13.08
N GLY A 73 8.87 1.05 13.13
CA GLY A 73 8.20 0.32 12.05
C GLY A 73 6.95 1.01 11.48
N LEU A 74 6.05 1.49 12.35
CA LEU A 74 4.86 2.24 11.92
C LEU A 74 5.23 3.50 11.11
N LEU A 75 6.18 4.30 11.60
CA LEU A 75 6.59 5.53 10.92
C LEU A 75 7.28 5.23 9.58
N LYS A 76 8.18 4.22 9.55
CA LYS A 76 8.79 3.74 8.30
C LYS A 76 7.72 3.34 7.29
N GLY A 77 6.71 2.60 7.75
CA GLY A 77 5.57 2.16 6.97
C GLY A 77 4.77 3.32 6.37
N ILE A 78 4.42 4.32 7.19
CA ILE A 78 3.68 5.51 6.73
C ILE A 78 4.50 6.30 5.71
N ILE A 79 5.78 6.56 6.00
CA ILE A 79 6.68 7.27 5.06
C ILE A 79 6.75 6.52 3.74
N TYR A 80 6.93 5.20 3.79
CA TYR A 80 6.94 4.36 2.60
C TYR A 80 5.62 4.42 1.82
N GLY A 81 4.46 4.33 2.49
CA GLY A 81 3.16 4.44 1.86
C GLY A 81 2.95 5.78 1.14
N VAL A 82 3.41 6.88 1.74
CA VAL A 82 3.39 8.21 1.11
C VAL A 82 4.29 8.25 -0.13
N LEU A 83 5.54 7.76 -0.01
CA LEU A 83 6.48 7.69 -1.14
C LEU A 83 5.95 6.80 -2.27
N TRP A 84 5.31 5.68 -1.92
CA TRP A 84 4.66 4.79 -2.86
C TRP A 84 3.54 5.49 -3.63
N HIS A 85 2.69 6.26 -2.93
CA HIS A 85 1.65 7.04 -3.60
C HIS A 85 2.23 8.07 -4.59
N ILE A 86 3.28 8.79 -4.18
CA ILE A 86 3.98 9.73 -5.07
C ILE A 86 4.55 9.00 -6.29
N PHE A 87 5.15 7.82 -6.09
CA PHE A 87 5.65 7.00 -7.19
C PHE A 87 4.55 6.60 -8.17
N VAL A 88 3.40 6.11 -7.69
CA VAL A 88 2.24 5.75 -8.53
C VAL A 88 1.74 6.97 -9.32
N MET A 89 1.71 8.15 -8.71
CA MET A 89 1.34 9.39 -9.39
C MET A 89 2.30 9.75 -10.53
N ILE A 90 3.61 9.62 -10.29
CA ILE A 90 4.65 9.84 -11.33
C ILE A 90 4.48 8.84 -12.48
N VAL A 91 4.33 7.55 -12.17
CA VAL A 91 4.10 6.49 -13.18
C VAL A 91 2.84 6.79 -13.99
N SER A 92 1.77 7.22 -13.33
CA SER A 92 0.51 7.56 -13.99
C SER A 92 0.66 8.76 -14.92
N PHE A 93 1.37 9.80 -14.47
CA PHE A 93 1.66 10.99 -15.28
C PHE A 93 2.50 10.64 -16.51
N VAL A 94 3.62 9.94 -16.34
CA VAL A 94 4.49 9.51 -17.45
C VAL A 94 3.74 8.58 -18.41
N GLY A 95 2.95 7.65 -17.88
CA GLY A 95 2.12 6.75 -18.67
C GLY A 95 1.07 7.49 -19.50
N SER A 96 0.47 8.55 -18.96
CA SER A 96 -0.48 9.40 -19.69
C SER A 96 0.19 10.13 -20.86
N LEU A 97 1.41 10.68 -20.67
CA LEU A 97 2.20 11.30 -21.74
C LEU A 97 2.56 10.29 -22.85
N GLY A 98 2.78 9.03 -22.47
CA GLY A 98 3.02 7.92 -23.40
C GLY A 98 1.76 7.31 -24.03
N ASN A 99 0.57 7.90 -23.83
CA ASN A 99 -0.71 7.39 -24.31
C ASN A 99 -1.05 5.96 -23.84
N ALA A 100 -0.51 5.51 -22.70
CA ALA A 100 -0.83 4.19 -22.17
C ALA A 100 -2.31 4.13 -21.75
N LEU A 101 -3.05 3.14 -22.28
CA LEU A 101 -4.51 3.03 -22.15
C LEU A 101 -5.02 3.15 -20.70
N TRP A 102 -4.27 2.64 -19.73
CA TRP A 102 -4.67 2.61 -18.32
C TRP A 102 -4.58 3.98 -17.63
N PHE A 103 -3.84 4.93 -18.21
CA PHE A 103 -3.59 6.27 -17.63
C PHE A 103 -4.26 7.40 -18.41
N GLN A 104 -5.05 7.08 -19.43
CA GLN A 104 -5.76 8.08 -20.25
C GLN A 104 -6.98 8.68 -19.54
N LYS A 105 -7.52 8.01 -18.52
CA LYS A 105 -8.70 8.47 -17.77
C LYS A 105 -8.26 8.96 -16.39
N PRO A 106 -8.17 10.27 -16.17
CA PRO A 106 -7.75 10.80 -14.88
C PRO A 106 -8.75 10.41 -13.79
N MET A 107 -8.23 9.95 -12.66
CA MET A 107 -9.04 9.62 -11.50
C MET A 107 -9.60 10.90 -10.87
N PRO A 108 -10.87 10.91 -10.44
CA PRO A 108 -11.45 11.99 -9.65
C PRO A 108 -10.60 12.36 -8.42
N VAL A 109 -10.51 13.65 -8.09
CA VAL A 109 -9.69 14.17 -6.97
C VAL A 109 -10.02 13.49 -5.65
N ASN A 110 -11.31 13.27 -5.42
CA ASN A 110 -11.80 12.62 -4.23
C ASN A 110 -11.23 11.18 -4.13
N ALA A 111 -11.22 10.41 -5.22
CA ALA A 111 -10.66 9.05 -5.24
C ALA A 111 -9.13 9.04 -5.11
N GLN A 112 -8.45 10.09 -5.56
CA GLN A 112 -7.01 10.28 -5.32
C GLN A 112 -6.69 10.47 -3.83
N ILE A 113 -7.47 11.29 -3.13
CA ILE A 113 -7.32 11.50 -1.68
C ILE A 113 -7.54 10.18 -0.93
N SER A 114 -8.56 9.42 -1.30
CA SER A 114 -8.83 8.10 -0.69
C SER A 114 -7.70 7.12 -0.94
N THR A 115 -7.18 7.07 -2.17
CA THR A 115 -6.05 6.21 -2.54
C THR A 115 -4.78 6.61 -1.78
N PHE A 116 -4.54 7.90 -1.57
CA PHE A 116 -3.43 8.39 -0.75
C PHE A 116 -3.51 7.89 0.69
N VAL A 117 -4.66 8.06 1.35
CA VAL A 117 -4.85 7.59 2.72
C VAL A 117 -4.77 6.07 2.79
N LEU A 118 -5.31 5.37 1.79
CA LEU A 118 -5.21 3.91 1.67
C LEU A 118 -3.76 3.43 1.59
N HIS A 119 -2.90 4.06 0.79
CA HIS A 119 -1.47 3.74 0.76
C HIS A 119 -0.78 4.06 2.08
N ALA A 120 -1.12 5.17 2.74
CA ALA A 120 -0.53 5.52 4.04
C ALA A 120 -0.90 4.51 5.14
N VAL A 121 -2.17 4.09 5.20
CA VAL A 121 -2.66 3.09 6.15
C VAL A 121 -2.06 1.72 5.85
N TRP A 122 -2.08 1.28 4.59
CA TRP A 122 -1.44 0.04 4.16
C TRP A 122 0.04 -0.01 4.54
N GLY A 123 0.79 1.04 4.19
CA GLY A 123 2.20 1.16 4.52
C GLY A 123 2.41 1.13 6.03
N GLY A 124 1.63 1.91 6.79
CA GLY A 124 1.70 1.98 8.24
C GLY A 124 1.46 0.63 8.92
N VAL A 125 0.38 -0.08 8.55
CA VAL A 125 0.07 -1.43 9.10
C VAL A 125 1.17 -2.42 8.74
N THR A 126 1.61 -2.44 7.48
CA THR A 126 2.67 -3.33 7.02
C THR A 126 3.98 -3.06 7.78
N GLY A 127 4.39 -1.80 7.90
CA GLY A 127 5.60 -1.43 8.63
C GLY A 127 5.50 -1.66 10.14
N PHE A 128 4.33 -1.46 10.74
CA PHE A 128 4.12 -1.74 12.16
C PHE A 128 4.25 -3.22 12.52
N LEU A 129 3.70 -4.10 11.66
CA LEU A 129 3.70 -5.54 11.89
C LEU A 129 4.95 -6.25 11.37
N TYR A 130 5.72 -5.61 10.50
CA TYR A 130 6.96 -6.19 9.98
C TYR A 130 8.05 -6.19 11.06
N ASN A 131 8.52 -7.39 11.38
CA ASN A 131 9.64 -7.65 12.26
C ASN A 131 10.86 -8.05 11.41
N PRO A 132 11.76 -7.09 11.10
CA PRO A 132 12.97 -7.39 10.31
C PRO A 132 13.83 -8.42 11.06
N PRO A 133 14.64 -9.22 10.36
CA PRO A 133 15.60 -10.09 11.03
C PRO A 133 16.48 -9.26 11.96
N GLN A 134 16.62 -9.71 13.20
CA GLN A 134 17.70 -9.25 14.07
C GLN A 134 18.98 -9.57 13.33
N LYS A 135 19.78 -8.56 13.00
CA LYS A 135 21.10 -8.81 12.42
C LYS A 135 21.87 -9.74 13.37
N GLU A 136 22.28 -10.91 12.88
CA GLU A 136 23.60 -11.41 13.23
C GLU A 136 24.59 -10.31 12.84
N VAL A 137 25.36 -9.85 13.81
CA VAL A 137 26.33 -8.75 13.73
C VAL A 137 27.28 -8.96 12.55
#